data_AF-A0A3R7AT68-F1
#
_entry.id   AF-A0A3R7AT68-F1
#
_cell.length_a   1.000
_cell.length_b   1.000
_cell.length_c   1.000
_cell.angle_alpha   90.00
_cell.angle_beta   90.00
_cell.angle_gamma   90.00
#
_symmetry.space_group_name_H-M   'P 1'
#
loop_
_entity.id
_entity.type
_entity.pdbx_description
1 polymer ?
#
loop_
_entity_poly.entity_id
_entity_poly.type
_entity_poly.pdbx_seq_one_letter_code
_entity_poly.pdbx_strand_id
1 'polypeptide(L)' 'MALATEKRLVMPLCSSCNKIIPPGSEATKFPCPNCGDIIIRRCKRCRVFARPYRCPKCGFTGP' A
#
# COMPACT_ATOMS: atom_id res chain seq x y z
N MET A 1 17.55 -24.63 23.42
CA MET A 1 16.27 -23.88 23.56
C MET A 1 16.05 -23.12 22.26
N ALA A 2 15.02 -23.47 21.50
CA ALA A 2 14.73 -22.86 20.21
C ALA A 2 14.21 -21.43 20.43
N LEU A 3 14.92 -20.44 19.86
CA LEU A 3 14.47 -19.06 19.82
C LEU A 3 13.29 -18.98 18.84
N ALA A 4 12.08 -18.83 19.38
CA ALA A 4 10.90 -18.52 18.59
C ALA A 4 11.13 -17.17 17.90
N THR A 5 11.20 -17.18 16.58
CA THR A 5 11.30 -15.96 15.78
C THR A 5 9.98 -15.20 15.89
N GLU A 6 10.01 -14.07 16.60
CA GLU A 6 8.88 -13.14 16.69
C GLU A 6 8.59 -12.57 15.28
N LYS A 7 7.70 -13.23 14.54
CA LYS A 7 7.22 -12.76 13.24
C LYS A 7 6.43 -11.46 13.44
N ARG A 8 7.12 -10.33 13.28
CA ARG A 8 6.49 -9.01 13.26
C ARG A 8 5.57 -8.92 12.03
N LEU A 9 4.27 -9.06 12.26
CA LEU A 9 3.26 -8.88 11.22
C LEU A 9 3.18 -7.40 10.84
N VAL A 10 3.95 -7.00 9.84
CA VAL A 10 3.91 -5.63 9.30
C VAL A 10 2.68 -5.51 8.41
N MET A 11 1.64 -4.85 8.92
CA MET A 11 0.44 -4.61 8.14
C MET A 11 0.71 -3.52 7.08
N PRO A 12 0.35 -3.76 5.81
CA PRO A 12 0.58 -2.79 4.75
C PRO A 12 -0.27 -1.53 4.96
N LEU A 13 0.30 -0.37 4.67
CA LEU A 13 -0.38 0.92 4.73
C LEU A 13 -0.85 1.32 3.32
N CYS A 14 -1.99 2.04 3.25
CA CYS A 14 -2.50 2.61 2.02
C CYS A 14 -1.72 3.88 1.63
N SER A 15 -1.27 3.98 0.38
CA SER A 15 -0.53 5.14 -0.13
C SER A 15 -1.36 6.44 -0.25
N SER A 16 -2.71 6.37 -0.21
CA SER A 16 -3.57 7.56 -0.28
C SER A 16 -4.07 8.07 1.07
N CYS A 17 -4.36 7.18 2.01
CA CYS A 17 -4.99 7.55 3.28
C CYS A 17 -4.16 7.18 4.50
N ASN A 18 -3.00 6.54 4.30
CA ASN A 18 -2.10 6.08 5.34
C ASN A 18 -2.77 5.17 6.39
N LYS A 19 -3.94 4.61 6.08
CA LYS A 19 -4.61 3.64 6.93
C LYS A 19 -4.02 2.26 6.73
N ILE A 20 -3.98 1.52 7.82
CA ILE A 20 -3.62 0.10 7.83
C ILE A 20 -4.64 -0.68 6.99
N ILE A 21 -4.13 -1.54 6.13
CA ILE A 21 -4.92 -2.45 5.31
C ILE A 21 -4.99 -3.78 6.08
N PRO A 22 -6.15 -4.14 6.66
CA PRO A 22 -6.28 -5.40 7.39
C PRO A 22 -6.18 -6.60 6.43
N PRO A 23 -5.67 -7.74 6.91
CA PRO A 23 -5.64 -8.98 6.14
C PRO A 23 -7.09 -9.38 5.79
N GLY A 24 -7.32 -9.74 4.52
CA GLY A 24 -8.66 -10.06 4.01
C GLY A 24 -9.45 -8.86 3.44
N SER A 25 -8.93 -7.64 3.54
CA SER A 25 -9.53 -6.51 2.81
C SER A 25 -9.15 -6.51 1.33
N GLU A 26 -10.07 -6.08 0.46
CA GLU A 26 -9.84 -5.88 -0.99
C GLU A 26 -8.90 -4.69 -1.23
N ALA A 27 -7.63 -4.84 -0.86
CA ALA A 27 -6.58 -3.94 -1.27
C ALA A 27 -5.96 -4.40 -2.58
N THR A 28 -5.63 -3.44 -3.42
CA THR A 28 -4.82 -3.68 -4.61
C THR A 28 -3.37 -3.26 -4.33
N LYS A 29 -2.44 -3.98 -4.95
CA LYS A 29 -1.03 -3.62 -4.98
C LYS A 29 -0.58 -3.65 -6.44
N PHE A 30 0.04 -2.57 -6.90
CA PHE A 30 0.53 -2.47 -8.26
C PHE A 30 1.82 -1.63 -8.28
N PRO A 31 2.75 -1.92 -9.19
CA PRO A 31 3.92 -1.06 -9.38
C PRO A 31 3.48 0.31 -9.89
N CYS A 32 4.17 1.37 -9.48
CA CYS A 32 3.89 2.71 -10.01
C CYS A 32 4.03 2.71 -11.55
N PRO A 33 3.04 3.21 -12.31
CA PRO A 33 3.10 3.18 -13.77
C PRO A 33 4.17 4.11 -14.36
N ASN A 34 4.63 5.11 -13.59
CA ASN A 34 5.62 6.08 -14.05
C ASN A 34 7.07 5.62 -13.79
N CYS A 35 7.37 5.10 -12.59
CA CYS A 35 8.73 4.66 -12.26
C CYS A 35 8.90 3.14 -12.21
N GLY A 36 7.85 2.35 -11.98
CA GLY A 36 7.93 0.89 -11.85
C GLY A 36 8.59 0.38 -10.56
N ASP A 37 9.43 1.20 -9.92
CA ASP A 37 10.27 0.77 -8.79
C ASP A 37 9.55 0.59 -7.46
N ILE A 38 8.43 1.29 -7.24
CA ILE A 38 7.71 1.25 -5.97
C ILE A 38 6.40 0.50 -6.12
N ILE A 39 6.05 -0.27 -5.09
CA ILE A 39 4.74 -0.93 -5.01
C ILE A 39 3.78 0.00 -4.29
N ILE A 40 2.83 0.54 -5.04
CA ILE A 40 1.71 1.30 -4.50
C ILE A 40 0.67 0.31 -3.96
N ARG A 41 0.20 0.53 -2.73
CA ARG A 41 -0.87 -0.26 -2.12
C ARG A 41 -2.06 0.64 -1.83
N ARG A 42 -3.24 0.27 -2.31
CA ARG A 42 -4.45 1.07 -2.14
C ARG A 42 -5.59 0.23 -1.59
N CYS A 43 -6.22 0.72 -0.52
CA CYS A 43 -7.39 0.08 0.05
C CYS A 43 -8.64 0.28 -0.82
N LYS A 44 -9.61 -0.63 -0.71
CA LYS A 44 -10.89 -0.57 -1.44
C LYS A 44 -11.53 0.81 -1.40
N ARG A 45 -11.64 1.42 -0.21
CA ARG A 45 -12.25 2.75 -0.04
C ARG A 45 -11.55 3.80 -0.89
N CYS A 46 -10.22 3.87 -0.87
CA CYS A 46 -9.50 4.87 -1.66
C CYS A 46 -9.64 4.65 -3.17
N ARG A 47 -9.76 3.38 -3.62
CA ARG A 47 -10.07 3.06 -5.02
C ARG A 47 -11.49 3.49 -5.41
N VAL A 48 -12.48 3.19 -4.58
CA VAL A 48 -13.90 3.54 -4.84
C VAL A 48 -14.07 5.06 -4.89
N PHE A 49 -13.39 5.79 -4.01
CA PHE A 49 -13.41 7.26 -3.99
C PHE A 49 -12.38 7.91 -4.91
N ALA A 50 -11.63 7.14 -5.72
CA ALA A 50 -10.57 7.64 -6.61
C ALA A 50 -9.66 8.70 -5.92
N ARG A 51 -9.28 8.44 -4.66
CA ARG A 51 -8.50 9.41 -3.88
C ARG A 51 -7.11 9.57 -4.50
N PRO A 52 -6.56 10.77 -4.69
CA PRO A 52 -5.22 10.89 -5.22
C PRO A 52 -4.20 10.13 -4.35
N TYR A 53 -3.26 9.43 -4.98
CA TYR A 53 -2.07 8.89 -4.35
C TYR A 53 -0.85 9.53 -5.00
N ARG A 54 0.18 9.78 -4.20
CA ARG A 54 1.45 10.31 -4.68
C ARG A 54 2.53 9.24 -4.58
N CYS A 55 3.26 9.02 -5.66
CA CYS A 55 4.45 8.20 -5.66
C CYS A 55 5.59 8.95 -4.93
N PRO A 56 6.18 8.42 -3.84
CA PRO A 56 7.33 9.04 -3.17
C PRO A 56 8.60 9.10 -4.02
N LYS A 57 8.75 8.25 -5.04
CA LYS A 57 9.96 8.22 -5.89
C LYS A 57 9.92 9.23 -7.03
N CYS A 58 8.85 9.21 -7.83
CA CYS A 58 8.74 10.07 -9.02
C CYS A 58 7.76 11.23 -8.88
N GLY A 59 7.06 11.34 -7.75
CA GLY A 59 6.08 12.42 -7.52
C GLY A 59 4.79 12.29 -8.32
N PHE A 60 4.61 11.21 -9.10
CA PHE A 60 3.39 10.96 -9.87
C PHE A 60 2.16 10.94 -8.96
N THR A 61 1.16 11.76 -9.28
CA THR A 61 -0.12 11.80 -8.59
C THR A 61 -1.18 11.17 -9.46
N GLY A 62 -1.67 9.99 -9.08
CA GLY A 62 -2.75 9.27 -9.78
C GLY A 62 -4.01 9.18 -8.92
N PRO A 63 -5.19 8.93 -9.51
CA PRO A 63 -6.44 8.73 -8.79
C PRO A 63 -6.51 7.39 -8.03
#